data_AF-S6SG13-F1
#
_entry.id   AF-S6SG13-F1
#
_cell.length_a   1.000
_cell.length_b   1.000
_cell.length_c   1.000
_cell.angle_alpha   90.00
_cell.angle_beta   90.00
_cell.angle_gamma   90.00
#
_symmetry.space_group_name_H-M   'P 1'
#
loop_
_entity.id
_entity.type
_entity.pdbx_description
1 polymer ?
#
loop_
_entity_poly.entity_id
_entity_poly.type
_entity_poly.pdbx_seq_one_letter_code
_entity_poly.pdbx_strand_id
1 'polypeptide(L)'
;APIKVGGDGFTPMVALEPGTMQELLPGEEVEFSTPPDGGNNYPDFMRQQLMAAAAGAGLPYELMTGDMRGVNDRTIRVVLNEFRRRLEQLQFSVYVHQLCRPVRAAWMDMAVLSGALQLDDYAARRREYLRTRWVPQGWSYIHPVQDVQSRTMEINAGLASRSEMCLRTGTDAEIVDEENAADAARARGLGLNYSTLSAFDEDPDEKENP
;
A
#
# COMPACT_ATOMS: atom_id res chain seq x y z
N ALA A 1 -16.03 55.02 -52.45
CA ALA A 1 -15.41 54.96 -53.79
C ALA A 1 -15.09 53.51 -54.11
N PRO A 2 -15.24 53.01 -55.35
CA PRO A 2 -15.00 51.61 -55.65
C PRO A 2 -13.50 51.29 -55.48
N ILE A 3 -13.20 50.10 -54.98
CA ILE A 3 -11.83 49.63 -54.73
C ILE A 3 -11.11 49.48 -56.07
N LYS A 4 -9.96 50.14 -56.21
CA LYS A 4 -9.04 49.91 -57.34
C LYS A 4 -8.27 48.63 -57.05
N VAL A 5 -8.50 47.59 -57.85
CA VAL A 5 -7.70 46.36 -57.82
C VAL A 5 -6.30 46.69 -58.33
N GLY A 6 -5.28 46.47 -57.49
CA GLY A 6 -3.87 46.55 -57.87
C GLY A 6 -3.60 45.59 -59.03
N GLY A 7 -2.97 46.10 -60.08
CA GLY A 7 -2.83 45.46 -61.40
C GLY A 7 -1.71 44.44 -61.51
N ASP A 8 -1.38 43.75 -60.43
CA ASP A 8 -0.29 42.80 -60.32
C ASP A 8 -0.83 41.52 -59.69
N GLY A 9 -1.30 40.62 -60.57
CA GLY A 9 -1.91 39.32 -60.26
C GLY A 9 -0.96 38.30 -59.62
N PHE A 10 -0.10 38.74 -58.70
CA PHE A 10 0.83 37.90 -57.96
C PHE A 10 1.01 38.32 -56.50
N THR A 11 0.28 39.31 -55.99
CA THR A 11 0.36 39.65 -54.55
C THR A 11 -0.36 38.58 -53.74
N PRO A 12 0.34 37.79 -52.90
CA PRO A 12 -0.29 36.73 -52.12
C PRO A 12 -1.25 37.34 -51.10
N MET A 13 -2.31 36.59 -50.80
CA MET A 13 -3.31 36.84 -49.76
C MET A 13 -2.73 37.58 -48.54
N VAL A 14 -3.44 38.64 -48.16
CA VAL A 14 -3.30 39.31 -46.86
C VAL A 14 -3.15 38.26 -45.76
N ALA A 15 -2.07 38.37 -44.99
CA ALA A 15 -1.86 37.50 -43.84
C ALA A 15 -3.06 37.62 -42.89
N LEU A 16 -3.67 36.48 -42.55
CA LEU A 16 -4.84 36.44 -41.69
C LEU A 16 -4.38 36.73 -40.26
N GLU A 17 -4.54 37.97 -39.80
CA GLU A 17 -4.21 38.40 -38.45
C GLU A 17 -5.42 38.24 -37.52
N PRO A 18 -5.24 37.78 -36.26
CA PRO A 18 -6.35 37.58 -35.34
C PRO A 18 -7.18 38.86 -35.15
N GLY A 19 -8.48 38.80 -35.46
CA GLY A 19 -9.40 39.93 -35.34
C GLY A 19 -9.58 40.77 -36.62
N THR A 20 -8.90 40.42 -37.71
CA THR A 20 -9.16 41.00 -39.04
C THR A 20 -10.24 40.20 -39.78
N MET A 21 -11.14 40.89 -40.46
CA MET A 21 -12.08 40.26 -41.41
C MET A 21 -11.76 40.74 -42.82
N GLN A 22 -11.72 39.80 -43.77
CA GLN A 22 -11.48 40.12 -45.17
C GLN A 22 -12.81 40.52 -45.82
N GLU A 23 -12.80 41.59 -46.62
CA GLU A 23 -13.95 41.98 -47.42
C GLU A 23 -14.08 41.01 -48.60
N LEU A 24 -15.26 40.42 -48.75
CA LEU A 24 -15.56 39.41 -49.77
C LEU A 24 -16.13 40.04 -51.03
N LEU A 25 -15.87 39.44 -52.19
CA LEU A 25 -16.53 39.80 -53.44
C LEU A 25 -17.99 39.28 -53.48
N PRO A 26 -18.87 39.86 -54.31
CA PRO A 26 -20.26 39.42 -54.40
C PRO A 26 -20.37 37.93 -54.78
N GLY A 27 -20.95 37.11 -53.90
CA GLY A 27 -21.12 35.66 -54.09
C GLY A 27 -20.07 34.79 -53.41
N GLU A 28 -19.08 35.37 -52.75
CA GLU A 28 -18.14 34.66 -51.88
C GLU A 28 -18.71 34.53 -50.46
N GLU A 29 -18.53 33.35 -49.84
CA GLU A 29 -18.94 33.07 -48.47
C GLU A 29 -17.72 32.69 -47.63
N VAL A 30 -17.69 33.10 -46.37
CA VAL A 30 -16.65 32.67 -45.42
C VAL A 30 -17.04 31.31 -44.85
N GLU A 31 -16.27 30.28 -45.19
CA GLU A 31 -16.29 29.02 -44.46
C GLU A 31 -15.20 29.06 -43.38
N PHE A 32 -15.60 29.19 -42.12
CA PHE A 32 -14.67 29.06 -41.02
C PHE A 32 -14.27 27.59 -40.87
N SER A 33 -12.97 27.30 -40.84
CA SER A 33 -12.50 26.00 -40.41
C SER A 33 -12.98 25.76 -38.97
N THR A 34 -13.77 24.72 -38.76
CA THR A 34 -14.02 24.15 -37.43
C THR A 34 -12.91 23.14 -37.16
N PRO A 35 -11.78 23.55 -36.52
CA PRO A 35 -10.77 22.58 -36.14
C PRO A 35 -11.45 21.50 -35.29
N PRO A 36 -11.10 20.21 -35.49
CA PRO A 36 -11.62 19.14 -34.66
C PRO A 36 -11.39 19.51 -33.21
N ASP A 37 -12.46 19.49 -32.41
CA ASP A 37 -12.35 19.77 -30.99
C ASP A 37 -11.33 18.81 -30.37
N GLY A 38 -10.73 19.21 -29.25
CA GLY A 38 -9.69 18.46 -28.54
C GLY A 38 -10.17 17.13 -27.94
N GLY A 39 -11.16 16.47 -28.54
CA GLY A 39 -11.54 15.08 -28.39
C GLY A 39 -12.09 14.69 -27.02
N ASN A 40 -13.09 13.80 -27.04
CA ASN A 40 -13.50 13.02 -25.87
C ASN A 40 -12.36 12.11 -25.31
N ASN A 41 -11.16 12.16 -25.89
CA ASN A 41 -10.00 11.31 -25.61
C ASN A 41 -9.00 11.93 -24.62
N TYR A 42 -9.20 13.18 -24.18
CA TYR A 42 -8.34 13.80 -23.17
C TYR A 42 -8.19 12.94 -21.88
N PRO A 43 -9.25 12.31 -21.34
CA PRO A 43 -9.13 11.42 -20.18
C PRO A 43 -8.21 10.22 -20.43
N ASP A 44 -8.26 9.61 -21.61
CA ASP A 44 -7.42 8.46 -21.97
C ASP A 44 -5.95 8.85 -22.12
N PHE A 45 -5.70 10.02 -22.74
CA PHE A 45 -4.36 10.59 -22.83
C PHE A 45 -3.76 10.85 -21.44
N MET A 46 -4.52 11.48 -20.54
CA MET A 46 -4.08 11.73 -19.17
C MET A 46 -3.84 10.43 -18.39
N ARG A 47 -4.71 9.42 -18.57
CA ARG A 47 -4.52 8.10 -17.96
C ARG A 47 -3.22 7.44 -18.41
N GLN A 48 -2.92 7.46 -19.72
CA GLN A 48 -1.66 6.92 -20.24
C GLN A 48 -0.43 7.66 -19.68
N GLN A 49 -0.50 8.98 -19.57
CA GLN A 49 0.59 9.78 -19.00
C GLN A 49 0.86 9.46 -17.53
N LEU A 50 -0.21 9.28 -16.74
CA LEU A 50 -0.12 8.88 -15.33
C LEU A 50 0.35 7.43 -15.17
N MET A 51 -0.03 6.51 -16.06
CA MET A 51 0.50 5.15 -16.08
C MET A 51 2.00 5.12 -16.33
N ALA A 52 2.50 5.93 -17.28
CA ALA A 52 3.93 6.05 -17.54
C ALA A 52 4.68 6.63 -16.31
N ALA A 53 4.10 7.63 -15.64
CA ALA A 53 4.66 8.18 -14.41
C ALA A 53 4.68 7.15 -13.27
N ALA A 54 3.61 6.37 -13.10
CA ALA A 54 3.51 5.31 -12.10
C ALA A 54 4.55 4.20 -12.34
N ALA A 55 4.74 3.79 -13.60
CA ALA A 55 5.78 2.85 -13.97
C ALA A 55 7.19 3.37 -13.64
N GLY A 56 7.45 4.65 -13.90
CA GLY A 56 8.72 5.30 -13.53
C GLY A 56 8.96 5.39 -12.02
N ALA A 57 7.91 5.68 -11.25
CA ALA A 57 7.97 5.70 -9.78
C ALA A 57 8.03 4.30 -9.16
N GLY A 58 7.70 3.25 -9.92
CA GLY A 58 7.60 1.89 -9.41
C GLY A 58 6.41 1.65 -8.49
N LEU A 59 5.35 2.46 -8.65
CA LEU A 59 4.10 2.37 -7.91
C LEU A 59 2.99 1.83 -8.84
N PRO A 60 2.05 1.02 -8.32
CA PRO A 60 0.85 0.71 -9.09
C PRO A 60 0.04 1.96 -9.43
N TYR A 61 -0.46 2.06 -10.65
CA TYR A 61 -1.24 3.21 -11.13
C TYR A 61 -2.46 3.48 -10.24
N GLU A 62 -3.18 2.43 -9.87
CA GLU A 62 -4.38 2.46 -9.04
C GLU A 62 -4.08 3.04 -7.65
N LEU A 63 -2.91 2.71 -7.09
CA LEU A 63 -2.45 3.24 -5.80
C LEU A 63 -1.98 4.69 -5.91
N MET A 64 -1.28 5.02 -7.00
CA MET A 64 -0.72 6.36 -7.20
C MET A 64 -1.80 7.41 -7.52
N THR A 65 -2.82 7.02 -8.29
CA THR A 65 -3.84 7.96 -8.81
C THR A 65 -5.19 7.83 -8.11
N GLY A 66 -5.47 6.70 -7.46
CA GLY A 66 -6.79 6.38 -6.93
C GLY A 66 -7.83 6.02 -8.00
N ASP A 67 -7.45 5.96 -9.29
CA ASP A 67 -8.36 5.58 -10.37
C ASP A 67 -8.54 4.06 -10.42
N MET A 68 -9.68 3.60 -9.90
CA MET A 68 -10.07 2.18 -9.86
C MET A 68 -10.93 1.76 -11.07
N ARG A 69 -11.10 2.62 -12.08
CA ARG A 69 -11.95 2.30 -13.24
C ARG A 69 -11.42 1.09 -14.01
N GLY A 70 -12.28 0.10 -14.18
CA GLY A 70 -11.99 -1.14 -14.92
C GLY A 70 -11.21 -2.19 -14.11
N VAL A 71 -10.97 -1.96 -12.82
CA VAL A 71 -10.20 -2.85 -11.96
C VAL A 71 -11.14 -3.71 -11.13
N ASN A 72 -10.99 -5.02 -11.23
CA ASN A 72 -11.69 -5.97 -10.38
C ASN A 72 -10.92 -6.21 -9.08
N ASP A 73 -11.63 -6.59 -8.02
CA ASP A 73 -11.10 -6.94 -6.71
C ASP A 73 -9.97 -8.00 -6.78
N ARG A 74 -10.13 -9.02 -7.63
CA ARG A 74 -9.06 -10.01 -7.85
C ARG A 74 -7.79 -9.40 -8.44
N THR A 75 -7.93 -8.48 -9.38
CA THR A 75 -6.79 -7.84 -10.06
C THR A 75 -6.03 -6.92 -9.11
N ILE A 76 -6.76 -6.08 -8.34
CA ILE A 76 -6.12 -5.20 -7.37
C ILE A 76 -5.38 -5.99 -6.28
N ARG A 77 -5.89 -7.14 -5.85
CA ARG A 77 -5.17 -8.03 -4.90
C ARG A 77 -3.82 -8.49 -5.45
N VAL A 78 -3.79 -8.95 -6.70
CA VAL A 78 -2.54 -9.42 -7.32
C VAL A 78 -1.52 -8.27 -7.37
N VAL A 79 -1.98 -7.10 -7.80
CA VAL A 79 -1.15 -5.88 -7.88
C VAL A 79 -0.63 -5.45 -6.50
N LEU A 80 -1.50 -5.41 -5.49
CA LEU A 80 -1.13 -5.07 -4.12
C LEU A 80 -0.17 -6.09 -3.51
N ASN A 81 -0.38 -7.39 -3.74
CA ASN A 81 0.50 -8.44 -3.23
C ASN A 81 1.90 -8.34 -3.84
N GLU A 82 2.00 -8.08 -5.14
CA GLU A 82 3.30 -7.89 -5.81
C GLU A 82 4.02 -6.64 -5.28
N PHE A 83 3.28 -5.54 -5.10
CA PHE A 83 3.82 -4.31 -4.55
C PHE A 83 4.31 -4.50 -3.11
N ARG A 84 3.52 -5.16 -2.26
CA ARG A 84 3.89 -5.51 -0.88
C ARG A 84 5.13 -6.39 -0.83
N ARG A 85 5.21 -7.41 -1.69
CA ARG A 85 6.40 -8.28 -1.82
C ARG A 85 7.66 -7.48 -2.11
N ARG A 86 7.59 -6.49 -3.01
CA ARG A 86 8.71 -5.59 -3.29
C ARG A 86 9.10 -4.75 -2.07
N LEU A 87 8.12 -4.24 -1.32
CA LEU A 87 8.37 -3.48 -0.10
C LEU A 87 9.03 -4.34 0.98
N GLU A 88 8.55 -5.57 1.17
CA GLU A 88 9.14 -6.52 2.12
C GLU A 88 10.59 -6.86 1.76
N GLN A 89 10.89 -7.05 0.48
CA GLN A 89 12.27 -7.25 0.02
C GLN A 89 13.16 -6.06 0.40
N LEU A 90 12.69 -4.82 0.20
CA LEU A 90 13.43 -3.62 0.61
C LEU A 90 13.58 -3.54 2.14
N GLN A 91 12.52 -3.83 2.89
CA GLN A 91 12.55 -3.85 4.36
C GLN A 91 13.61 -4.81 4.87
N PHE A 92 13.54 -6.09 4.48
CA PHE A 92 14.42 -7.12 5.01
C PHE A 92 15.82 -7.14 4.40
N SER A 93 16.00 -6.70 3.16
CA SER A 93 17.30 -6.73 2.49
C SER A 93 18.09 -5.43 2.64
N VAL A 94 17.39 -4.29 2.75
CA VAL A 94 18.03 -2.96 2.78
C VAL A 94 17.83 -2.30 4.14
N TYR A 95 16.60 -1.95 4.50
CA TYR A 95 16.36 -1.11 5.69
C TYR A 95 16.79 -1.78 6.99
N VAL A 96 16.44 -3.05 7.19
CA VAL A 96 16.84 -3.79 8.39
C VAL A 96 18.37 -3.83 8.51
N HIS A 97 19.07 -4.09 7.40
CA HIS A 97 20.52 -4.28 7.42
C HIS A 97 21.31 -2.98 7.48
N GLN A 98 20.91 -1.97 6.69
CA GLN A 98 21.67 -0.74 6.52
C GLN A 98 21.22 0.38 7.46
N LEU A 99 19.99 0.33 7.99
CA LEU A 99 19.46 1.35 8.89
C LEU A 99 19.22 0.78 10.29
N CYS A 100 18.34 -0.22 10.43
CA CYS A 100 17.84 -0.60 11.75
C CYS A 100 18.91 -1.28 12.61
N ARG A 101 19.71 -2.20 12.04
CA ARG A 101 20.82 -2.87 12.74
C ARG A 101 21.91 -1.90 13.23
N PRO A 102 22.48 -1.02 12.39
CA PRO A 102 23.52 -0.10 12.87
C PRO A 102 22.99 0.91 13.89
N VAL A 103 21.78 1.43 13.70
CA VAL A 103 21.15 2.34 14.67
C VAL A 103 20.95 1.65 16.02
N ARG A 104 20.40 0.43 16.03
CA ARG A 104 20.23 -0.33 17.27
C ARG A 104 21.57 -0.65 17.94
N ALA A 105 22.57 -1.02 17.16
CA ALA A 105 23.90 -1.33 17.68
C ALA A 105 24.52 -0.11 18.38
N ALA A 106 24.51 1.06 17.71
CA ALA A 106 25.02 2.29 18.28
C ALA A 106 24.23 2.74 19.52
N TRP A 107 22.90 2.60 19.49
CA TRP A 107 22.06 2.89 20.66
C TRP A 107 22.41 1.99 21.85
N MET A 108 22.59 0.68 21.62
CA MET A 108 22.89 -0.26 22.69
C MET A 108 24.29 -0.04 23.26
N ASP A 109 25.29 0.26 22.42
CA ASP A 109 26.63 0.63 22.88
C ASP A 109 26.57 1.87 23.78
N MET A 110 25.82 2.90 23.37
CA MET A 110 25.68 4.13 24.14
C MET A 110 24.91 3.90 25.46
N ALA A 111 23.87 3.08 25.45
CA ALA A 111 23.10 2.74 26.65
C ALA A 111 23.98 2.04 27.71
N VAL A 112 24.89 1.16 27.28
CA VAL A 112 25.84 0.50 28.18
C VAL A 112 26.93 1.46 28.64
N LEU A 113 27.52 2.24 27.73
CA LEU A 113 28.60 3.19 28.06
C LEU A 113 28.15 4.32 29.00
N SER A 114 26.91 4.77 28.86
CA SER A 114 26.31 5.77 29.76
C SER A 114 25.89 5.22 31.11
N GLY A 115 25.93 3.89 31.29
CA GLY A 115 25.46 3.22 32.50
C GLY A 115 23.95 3.12 32.65
N ALA A 116 23.16 3.54 31.64
CA ALA A 116 21.71 3.41 31.63
C ALA A 116 21.26 1.94 31.55
N LEU A 117 22.09 1.08 30.95
CA LEU A 117 21.87 -0.36 30.87
C LEU A 117 23.09 -1.10 31.40
N GLN A 118 22.91 -1.92 32.43
CA GLN A 118 23.96 -2.79 32.96
C GLN A 118 23.77 -4.20 32.41
N LEU A 119 24.73 -4.66 31.61
CA LEU A 119 24.74 -5.99 31.01
C LEU A 119 26.07 -6.68 31.34
N ASP A 120 25.98 -7.92 31.80
CA ASP A 120 27.14 -8.72 32.16
C ASP A 120 28.03 -9.00 30.94
N ASP A 121 29.33 -8.72 31.09
CA ASP A 121 30.36 -8.95 30.06
C ASP A 121 29.96 -8.45 28.66
N TYR A 122 29.28 -7.29 28.57
CA TYR A 122 28.76 -6.77 27.31
C TYR A 122 29.79 -6.74 26.19
N ALA A 123 31.03 -6.33 26.49
CA ALA A 123 32.11 -6.27 25.50
C ALA A 123 32.41 -7.65 24.87
N ALA A 124 32.34 -8.73 25.65
CA ALA A 124 32.57 -10.09 25.17
C ALA A 124 31.31 -10.71 24.53
N ARG A 125 30.12 -10.41 25.08
CA ARG A 125 28.83 -10.99 24.67
C ARG A 125 28.00 -10.10 23.77
N ARG A 126 28.58 -9.01 23.25
CA ARG A 126 27.88 -7.97 22.46
C ARG A 126 26.99 -8.55 21.37
N ARG A 127 27.47 -9.57 20.65
CA ARG A 127 26.72 -10.20 19.56
C ARG A 127 25.42 -10.85 20.03
N GLU A 128 25.39 -11.41 21.24
CA GLU A 128 24.20 -12.03 21.82
C GLU A 128 23.14 -10.98 22.13
N TYR A 129 23.52 -9.89 22.80
CA TYR A 129 22.60 -8.78 23.11
C TYR A 129 22.12 -8.01 21.86
N LEU A 130 22.89 -8.07 20.77
CA LEU A 130 22.50 -7.51 19.48
C LEU A 130 21.61 -8.42 18.63
N ARG A 131 21.42 -9.70 19.01
CA ARG A 131 20.45 -10.55 18.33
C ARG A 131 19.06 -9.99 18.56
N THR A 132 18.35 -9.72 17.47
CA THR A 132 17.02 -9.11 17.52
C THR A 132 16.21 -9.67 16.38
N ARG A 133 14.98 -10.09 16.69
CA ARG A 133 13.98 -10.42 15.69
C ARG A 133 13.41 -9.11 15.15
N TRP A 134 13.55 -8.89 13.85
CA TRP A 134 12.95 -7.75 13.18
C TRP A 134 11.58 -8.16 12.65
N VAL A 135 10.53 -7.48 13.12
CA VAL A 135 9.16 -7.74 12.71
C VAL A 135 8.59 -6.43 12.15
N PRO A 136 8.43 -6.30 10.83
CA PRO A 136 7.71 -5.16 10.27
C PRO A 136 6.22 -5.30 10.57
N GLN A 137 5.49 -4.19 10.44
CA GLN A 137 4.04 -4.20 10.54
C GLN A 137 3.44 -5.17 9.52
N GLY A 138 2.50 -5.99 9.96
CA GLY A 138 1.73 -6.85 9.08
C GLY A 138 0.83 -6.03 8.16
N TRP A 139 0.57 -6.55 6.97
CA TRP A 139 -0.39 -5.95 6.06
C TRP A 139 -1.82 -6.22 6.53
N SER A 140 -2.62 -5.16 6.68
CA SER A 140 -4.04 -5.29 6.97
C SER A 140 -4.77 -5.97 5.81
N TYR A 141 -5.72 -6.82 6.18
CA TYR A 141 -6.39 -7.77 5.31
C TYR A 141 -7.54 -7.12 4.53
N ILE A 142 -7.79 -7.66 3.34
CA ILE A 142 -8.88 -7.20 2.47
C ILE A 142 -10.18 -7.94 2.84
N HIS A 143 -10.10 -9.20 3.31
CA HIS A 143 -11.25 -10.01 3.68
C HIS A 143 -11.18 -10.49 5.14
N PRO A 144 -11.68 -9.69 6.10
CA PRO A 144 -11.41 -9.90 7.52
C PRO A 144 -11.84 -11.29 8.04
N VAL A 145 -12.91 -11.89 7.50
CA VAL A 145 -13.42 -13.18 7.97
C VAL A 145 -12.62 -14.36 7.41
N GLN A 146 -12.46 -14.43 6.08
CA GLN A 146 -11.74 -15.54 5.42
C GLN A 146 -10.29 -15.61 5.89
N ASP A 147 -9.67 -14.46 6.10
CA ASP A 147 -8.27 -14.37 6.51
C ASP A 147 -8.07 -14.76 7.98
N VAL A 148 -9.03 -14.47 8.87
CA VAL A 148 -8.98 -14.97 10.25
C VAL A 148 -9.16 -16.50 10.27
N GLN A 149 -10.09 -17.02 9.48
CA GLN A 149 -10.30 -18.47 9.37
C GLN A 149 -9.05 -19.18 8.85
N SER A 150 -8.41 -18.65 7.80
CA SER A 150 -7.17 -19.23 7.25
C SER A 150 -6.04 -19.22 8.28
N ARG A 151 -5.87 -18.13 9.03
CA ARG A 151 -4.88 -18.04 10.12
C ARG A 151 -5.13 -19.06 11.23
N THR A 152 -6.38 -19.22 11.66
CA THR A 152 -6.73 -20.24 12.65
C THR A 152 -6.40 -21.64 12.13
N MET A 153 -6.69 -21.91 10.85
CA MET A 153 -6.31 -23.18 10.21
C MET A 153 -4.79 -23.36 10.11
N GLU A 154 -4.02 -22.33 9.77
CA GLU A 154 -2.55 -22.38 9.72
C GLU A 154 -1.94 -22.66 11.09
N ILE A 155 -2.47 -22.04 12.15
CA ILE A 155 -2.04 -22.28 13.54
C ILE A 155 -2.37 -23.72 13.93
N ASN A 156 -3.60 -24.17 13.69
CA ASN A 156 -4.04 -25.52 14.05
C ASN A 156 -3.28 -26.60 13.26
N ALA A 157 -2.90 -26.32 12.01
CA ALA A 157 -2.08 -27.20 11.19
C ALA A 157 -0.58 -27.17 11.55
N GLY A 158 -0.16 -26.32 12.49
CA GLY A 158 1.24 -26.17 12.89
C GLY A 158 2.13 -25.46 11.86
N LEU A 159 1.53 -24.80 10.86
CA LEU A 159 2.26 -24.02 9.85
C LEU A 159 2.63 -22.62 10.35
N ALA A 160 1.88 -22.13 11.35
CA ALA A 160 2.11 -20.84 11.99
C ALA A 160 1.96 -20.97 13.51
N SER A 161 2.49 -19.99 14.25
CA SER A 161 2.28 -19.88 15.69
C SER A 161 1.38 -18.68 16.02
N ARG A 162 0.60 -18.80 17.09
CA ARG A 162 -0.18 -17.68 17.64
C ARG A 162 0.73 -16.48 17.93
N SER A 163 1.90 -16.72 18.54
CA SER A 163 2.85 -15.65 18.87
C SER A 163 3.33 -14.89 17.65
N GLU A 164 3.58 -15.58 16.53
CA GLU A 164 3.91 -14.91 15.28
C GLU A 164 2.77 -14.04 14.75
N MET A 165 1.52 -14.49 14.85
CA MET A 165 0.36 -13.72 14.40
C MET A 165 0.11 -12.47 15.26
N CYS A 166 0.30 -12.57 16.59
CA CYS A 166 0.26 -11.41 17.50
C CYS A 166 1.36 -10.40 17.12
N LEU A 167 2.60 -10.87 16.94
CA LEU A 167 3.74 -10.02 16.59
C LEU A 167 3.54 -9.29 15.25
N ARG A 168 2.99 -9.96 14.23
CA ARG A 168 2.65 -9.32 12.95
C ARG A 168 1.63 -8.18 13.10
N THR A 169 0.79 -8.24 14.13
CA THR A 169 -0.21 -7.21 14.43
C THR A 169 0.38 -6.07 15.28
N GLY A 170 1.63 -6.22 15.74
CA GLY A 170 2.35 -5.23 16.55
C GLY A 170 2.18 -5.44 18.06
N THR A 171 1.60 -6.55 18.50
CA THR A 171 1.36 -6.85 19.91
C THR A 171 2.20 -8.05 20.36
N ASP A 172 2.60 -8.07 21.62
CA ASP A 172 3.24 -9.23 22.23
C ASP A 172 2.21 -10.31 22.55
N ALA A 173 2.57 -11.57 22.32
CA ALA A 173 1.72 -12.72 22.60
C ALA A 173 1.42 -12.84 24.09
N GLU A 174 2.41 -12.54 24.95
CA GLU A 174 2.31 -12.61 26.41
C GLU A 174 1.26 -11.62 26.92
N ILE A 175 1.30 -10.37 26.44
CA ILE A 175 0.31 -9.34 26.78
C ILE A 175 -1.09 -9.78 26.37
N VAL A 176 -1.25 -10.31 25.15
CA VAL A 176 -2.56 -10.79 24.68
C VAL A 176 -3.05 -11.97 25.52
N ASP A 177 -2.16 -12.85 25.98
CA ASP A 177 -2.53 -13.96 26.86
C ASP A 177 -3.00 -13.47 28.24
N GLU A 178 -2.31 -12.48 28.82
CA GLU A 178 -2.72 -11.84 30.08
C GLU A 178 -4.08 -11.15 29.95
N GLU A 179 -4.29 -10.39 28.88
CA GLU A 179 -5.57 -9.73 28.58
C GLU A 179 -6.70 -10.75 28.40
N ASN A 180 -6.47 -11.80 27.61
CA ASN A 180 -7.44 -12.87 27.40
C ASN A 180 -7.80 -13.59 28.70
N ALA A 181 -6.83 -13.85 29.58
CA ALA A 181 -7.06 -14.49 30.87
C ALA A 181 -7.89 -13.58 31.80
N ALA A 182 -7.58 -12.29 31.84
CA ALA A 182 -8.34 -11.29 32.60
C ALA A 182 -9.78 -11.17 32.07
N ASP A 183 -9.96 -11.13 30.75
CA ASP A 183 -11.26 -11.07 30.10
C ASP A 183 -12.09 -12.33 30.34
N ALA A 184 -11.48 -13.52 30.29
CA ALA A 184 -12.17 -14.77 30.61
C ALA A 184 -12.61 -14.83 32.08
N ALA A 185 -11.81 -14.31 33.01
CA ALA A 185 -12.19 -14.20 34.42
C ALA A 185 -13.34 -13.20 34.62
N ARG A 186 -13.27 -12.04 33.97
CA ARG A 186 -14.29 -10.99 33.99
C ARG A 186 -15.62 -11.48 33.41
N ALA A 187 -15.58 -12.13 32.25
CA ALA A 187 -16.74 -12.69 31.58
C ALA A 187 -17.45 -13.74 32.44
N ARG A 188 -16.68 -14.65 33.07
CA ARG A 188 -17.21 -15.62 34.03
C ARG A 188 -17.86 -14.94 35.24
N GLY A 189 -17.25 -13.89 35.78
CA GLY A 189 -17.81 -13.12 36.89
C GLY A 189 -19.10 -12.35 36.54
N LEU A 190 -19.25 -11.94 35.27
CA LEU A 190 -20.42 -11.23 34.77
C LEU A 190 -21.50 -12.14 34.16
N GLY A 191 -21.26 -13.45 34.08
CA GLY A 191 -22.17 -14.39 33.40
C GLY A 191 -22.27 -14.18 31.88
N LEU A 192 -21.23 -13.62 31.25
CA LEU A 192 -21.16 -13.39 29.81
C LEU A 192 -20.54 -14.60 29.11
N ASN A 193 -21.13 -15.03 27.99
CA ASN A 193 -20.63 -16.16 27.20
C ASN A 193 -20.01 -15.68 25.88
N TYR A 194 -18.68 -15.65 25.83
CA TYR A 194 -17.90 -15.38 24.62
C TYR A 194 -17.25 -16.70 24.15
N SER A 195 -17.40 -17.05 22.88
CA SER A 195 -16.68 -18.18 22.28
C SER A 195 -15.26 -17.74 21.91
N THR A 196 -14.30 -17.99 22.80
CA THR A 196 -12.89 -17.57 22.63
C THR A 196 -11.95 -18.70 22.22
N LEU A 197 -12.39 -19.96 22.32
CA LEU A 197 -11.63 -21.14 21.92
C LEU A 197 -12.58 -22.15 21.28
N SER A 198 -12.29 -22.58 20.05
CA SER A 198 -12.72 -23.91 19.60
C SER A 198 -11.79 -24.86 20.33
N ALA A 199 -12.22 -25.39 21.47
CA ALA A 199 -11.45 -26.41 22.17
C ALA A 199 -11.10 -27.51 21.16
N PHE A 200 -9.83 -27.93 21.11
CA PHE A 200 -9.55 -29.28 20.66
C PHE A 200 -10.34 -30.16 21.60
N ASP A 201 -11.24 -30.98 21.05
CA ASP A 201 -12.07 -31.90 21.84
C ASP A 201 -11.18 -32.58 22.88
N GLU A 202 -11.40 -32.27 24.17
CA GLU A 202 -10.89 -33.13 25.23
C GLU A 202 -11.50 -34.51 24.96
N ASP A 203 -10.64 -35.53 24.87
CA ASP A 203 -11.04 -36.91 24.58
C ASP A 203 -12.33 -37.25 25.36
N PRO A 204 -13.38 -37.78 24.69
CA PRO A 204 -14.66 -38.07 25.33
C PRO A 204 -14.60 -39.11 26.48
N ASP A 205 -13.43 -39.69 26.75
CA ASP A 205 -13.28 -40.92 27.54
C ASP A 205 -13.10 -40.69 29.06
N GLU A 206 -13.10 -39.45 29.57
CA GLU A 206 -13.11 -39.21 31.03
C GLU A 206 -14.51 -39.05 31.65
N LYS A 207 -15.59 -39.29 30.87
CA LYS A 207 -16.96 -39.36 31.39
C LYS A 207 -17.57 -40.75 31.27
N GLU A 208 -16.84 -41.79 31.68
CA GLU A 208 -17.48 -43.02 32.16
C GLU A 208 -16.99 -43.40 33.56
N ASN A 209 -17.97 -43.44 34.48
CA ASN A 209 -18.02 -44.09 35.80
C ASN A 209 -17.47 -43.35 37.03
N PRO A 210 -18.10 -43.55 38.21
CA PRO A 210 -18.82 -44.76 38.67
C PRO A 210 -20.34 -44.79 38.52
#